data_AF-A0A838U0K0-F1
#
_entry.id   AF-A0A838U0K0-F1
#
_cell.length_a   1.000
_cell.length_b   1.000
_cell.length_c   1.000
_cell.angle_alpha   90.00
_cell.angle_beta   90.00
_cell.angle_gamma   90.00
#
_symmetry.space_group_name_H-M   'P 1'
#
loop_
_entity.id
_entity.type
_entity.pdbx_description
1 polymer ?
#
loop_
_entity_poly.entity_id
_entity_poly.type
_entity_poly.pdbx_seq_one_letter_code
_entity_poly.pdbx_strand_id
1 'polypeptide(L)'
;MQEVSSVRSTKKVDRRINPKLSLPFGKEQIQRKKLDPNYVCGFIDGEGSFSISIGKHKTLKRGFEVRPEFEIELRKDDQEILERILITIGIGRIYDCQYDRYGWYPHSKYKITSIWDLKEYLFPFLDKNPLQAKKAKSYLLFKEIVLMVCEKKHLRDDGFNKIVKLREGLRALGKKAKTYHGTVSEFDKKIE
;
A
#
# COMPACT_ATOMS: atom_id res chain seq x y z
N MET A 1 -15.28 2.54 -0.12
CA MET A 1 -14.11 3.22 -0.73
C MET A 1 -14.43 3.45 -2.18
N GLN A 2 -14.36 4.69 -2.63
CA GLN A 2 -14.49 5.05 -4.03
C GLN A 2 -13.11 5.51 -4.53
N GLU A 3 -12.65 4.96 -5.66
CA GLU A 3 -11.43 5.43 -6.32
C GLU A 3 -11.71 6.82 -6.91
N VAL A 4 -10.87 7.80 -6.57
CA VAL A 4 -11.04 9.19 -7.02
C VAL A 4 -9.95 9.66 -7.96
N SER A 5 -8.79 9.00 -7.95
CA SER A 5 -7.76 9.23 -8.97
C SER A 5 -6.94 7.97 -9.24
N SER A 6 -6.60 7.78 -10.50
CA SER A 6 -5.62 6.80 -10.96
C SER A 6 -4.80 7.38 -12.10
N VAL A 7 -3.51 7.04 -12.14
CA VAL A 7 -2.68 7.23 -13.32
C VAL A 7 -2.68 5.94 -14.10
N ARG A 8 -3.49 5.92 -15.16
CA ARG A 8 -3.42 4.95 -16.26
C ARG A 8 -3.59 5.73 -17.57
N SER A 9 -2.65 5.59 -18.50
CA SER A 9 -2.82 6.14 -19.85
C SER A 9 -3.98 5.44 -20.52
N THR A 10 -5.08 6.16 -20.77
CA THR A 10 -5.93 6.11 -21.99
C THR A 10 -7.22 6.91 -21.79
N LYS A 11 -7.60 7.67 -22.83
CA LYS A 11 -8.81 8.51 -22.91
C LYS A 11 -10.09 7.65 -22.90
N LYS A 12 -11.04 7.96 -22.02
CA LYS A 12 -12.49 7.75 -22.24
C LYS A 12 -13.31 8.65 -21.31
N VAL A 13 -14.40 9.22 -21.83
CA VAL A 13 -15.36 10.06 -21.09
C VAL A 13 -16.58 9.20 -20.76
N ASP A 14 -17.03 9.20 -19.50
CA ASP A 14 -18.18 8.42 -19.03
C ASP A 14 -19.36 9.35 -18.67
N ARG A 15 -20.57 8.98 -19.10
CA ARG A 15 -21.83 9.76 -19.02
C ARG A 15 -22.67 9.44 -17.76
N ARG A 16 -22.05 8.95 -16.69
CA ARG A 16 -22.72 8.43 -15.48
C ARG A 16 -22.61 9.33 -14.23
N ILE A 17 -22.51 10.65 -14.38
CA ILE A 17 -22.29 11.55 -13.23
C ILE A 17 -23.61 12.14 -12.71
N ASN A 18 -23.86 11.98 -11.41
CA ASN A 18 -24.97 12.56 -10.66
C ASN A 18 -24.74 14.08 -10.47
N PRO A 19 -25.66 14.97 -10.92
CA PRO A 19 -25.46 16.41 -10.93
C PRO A 19 -25.44 17.09 -9.54
N LYS A 20 -25.76 16.38 -8.46
CA LYS A 20 -25.70 16.91 -7.07
C LYS A 20 -24.40 16.58 -6.34
N LEU A 21 -23.55 15.72 -6.90
CA LEU A 21 -22.19 15.56 -6.40
C LEU A 21 -21.36 16.70 -7.02
N SER A 22 -20.68 17.49 -6.20
CA SER A 22 -19.58 18.29 -6.73
C SER A 22 -18.68 17.36 -7.54
N LEU A 23 -18.28 17.79 -8.74
CA LEU A 23 -17.37 17.01 -9.57
C LEU A 23 -16.22 16.55 -8.66
N PRO A 24 -15.84 15.25 -8.66
CA PRO A 24 -14.63 14.85 -7.96
C PRO A 24 -13.54 15.82 -8.38
N PHE A 25 -12.83 16.41 -7.41
CA PHE A 25 -11.78 17.42 -7.65
C PHE A 25 -11.05 17.08 -8.94
N GLY A 26 -11.30 17.92 -9.95
CA GLY A 26 -11.13 17.53 -11.34
C GLY A 26 -9.69 17.13 -11.62
N LYS A 27 -9.51 16.21 -12.58
CA LYS A 27 -8.21 15.90 -13.23
C LYS A 27 -7.41 17.14 -13.66
N GLU A 28 -8.01 18.32 -13.64
CA GLU A 28 -7.45 19.61 -14.02
C GLU A 28 -6.88 20.45 -12.86
N GLN A 29 -7.05 20.04 -11.60
CA GLN A 29 -6.44 20.71 -10.43
C GLN A 29 -5.32 19.93 -9.75
N ILE A 30 -4.88 18.82 -10.33
CA ILE A 30 -3.64 18.20 -9.85
C ILE A 30 -2.52 19.20 -10.11
N GLN A 31 -1.90 19.77 -9.07
CA GLN A 31 -0.61 20.43 -9.25
C GLN A 31 0.36 19.38 -9.81
N ARG A 32 0.60 19.42 -11.13
CA ARG A 32 1.37 18.40 -11.84
C ARG A 32 2.86 18.41 -11.52
N LYS A 33 3.29 19.24 -10.58
CA LYS A 33 4.70 19.40 -10.26
C LYS A 33 5.14 18.23 -9.40
N LYS A 34 6.05 17.43 -9.96
CA LYS A 34 6.81 16.42 -9.22
C LYS A 34 7.44 17.05 -7.97
N LEU A 35 7.41 16.30 -6.89
CA LEU A 35 8.10 16.63 -5.66
C LEU A 35 9.59 16.30 -5.80
N ASP A 36 10.40 16.92 -4.96
CA ASP A 36 11.76 16.45 -4.75
C ASP A 36 11.73 15.00 -4.24
N PRO A 37 12.48 14.05 -4.84
CA PRO A 37 12.48 12.66 -4.39
C PRO A 37 12.83 12.48 -2.91
N ASN A 38 13.74 13.29 -2.36
CA ASN A 38 14.11 13.22 -0.94
C ASN A 38 12.96 13.69 -0.05
N TYR A 39 12.19 14.69 -0.49
CA TYR A 39 10.97 15.09 0.21
C TYR A 39 9.97 13.94 0.26
N VAL A 40 9.75 13.24 -0.86
CA VAL A 40 8.86 12.08 -0.89
C VAL A 40 9.37 10.97 0.04
N CYS A 41 10.67 10.70 0.07
CA CYS A 41 11.23 9.70 0.99
C CYS A 41 11.06 10.10 2.45
N GLY A 42 11.30 11.37 2.81
CA GLY A 42 11.01 11.87 4.15
C GLY A 42 9.53 11.77 4.51
N PHE A 43 8.65 12.04 3.56
CA PHE A 43 7.20 11.89 3.73
C PHE A 43 6.82 10.43 3.96
N ILE A 44 7.41 9.50 3.19
CA ILE A 44 7.22 8.07 3.38
C ILE A 44 7.75 7.63 4.75
N ASP A 45 8.89 8.15 5.21
CA ASP A 45 9.43 7.86 6.55
C ASP A 45 8.48 8.28 7.67
N GLY A 46 7.78 9.41 7.52
CA GLY A 46 6.72 9.86 8.43
C GLY A 46 5.45 9.01 8.29
N GLU A 47 4.76 9.13 7.17
CA GLU A 47 3.36 8.72 7.00
C GLU A 47 3.17 7.40 6.24
N GLY A 48 4.21 6.91 5.54
CA GLY A 48 4.13 5.67 4.76
C GLY A 48 3.89 4.42 5.60
N SER A 49 3.16 3.46 5.05
CA SER A 49 2.86 2.18 5.69
C SER A 49 3.15 1.03 4.72
N PHE A 50 4.00 0.12 5.15
CA PHE A 50 4.29 -1.14 4.46
C PHE A 50 3.57 -2.27 5.20
N SER A 51 2.63 -2.94 4.53
CA SER A 51 1.82 -3.97 5.18
C SER A 51 1.70 -5.23 4.33
N ILE A 52 1.71 -6.38 5.00
CA ILE A 52 1.45 -7.69 4.39
C ILE A 52 0.24 -8.27 5.10
N SER A 53 -0.86 -8.45 4.36
CA SER A 53 -2.02 -9.19 4.85
C SER A 53 -2.01 -10.61 4.30
N ILE A 54 -2.37 -11.59 5.13
CA ILE A 54 -2.56 -12.98 4.73
C ILE A 54 -4.01 -13.31 5.05
N GLY A 55 -4.81 -13.54 4.02
CA GLY A 55 -6.25 -13.78 4.12
C GLY A 55 -6.64 -15.15 3.58
N LYS A 56 -7.74 -15.71 4.09
CA LYS A 56 -8.32 -16.94 3.53
C LYS A 56 -8.84 -16.67 2.12
N HIS A 57 -8.49 -17.53 1.16
CA HIS A 57 -8.93 -17.45 -0.23
C HIS A 57 -9.33 -18.83 -0.75
N LYS A 58 -10.64 -19.06 -0.85
CA LYS A 58 -11.22 -20.40 -1.07
C LYS A 58 -10.79 -21.07 -2.38
N THR A 59 -10.44 -20.30 -3.41
CA THR A 59 -10.09 -20.85 -4.72
C THR A 59 -8.58 -21.13 -4.89
N LEU A 60 -7.73 -20.72 -3.94
CA LEU A 60 -6.31 -21.01 -4.00
C LEU A 60 -6.05 -22.41 -3.44
N LYS A 61 -5.12 -23.15 -4.05
CA LYS A 61 -4.72 -24.51 -3.60
C LYS A 61 -4.38 -24.58 -2.11
N ARG A 62 -3.69 -23.55 -1.60
CA ARG A 62 -3.30 -23.43 -0.18
C ARG A 62 -4.43 -22.88 0.71
N GLY A 63 -5.46 -22.27 0.13
CA GLY A 63 -6.53 -21.60 0.87
C GLY A 63 -6.13 -20.24 1.45
N PHE A 64 -4.93 -19.73 1.19
CA PHE A 64 -4.44 -18.45 1.69
C PHE A 64 -3.80 -17.61 0.59
N GLU A 65 -4.07 -16.31 0.63
CA GLU A 65 -3.50 -15.31 -0.29
C GLU A 65 -2.62 -14.33 0.48
N VAL A 66 -1.42 -14.07 -0.03
CA VAL A 66 -0.52 -13.03 0.47
C VAL A 66 -0.80 -11.76 -0.31
N ARG A 67 -1.20 -10.69 0.38
CA ARG A 67 -1.54 -9.39 -0.21
C ARG A 67 -0.64 -8.30 0.36
N PRO A 68 0.45 -7.97 -0.35
CA PRO A 68 1.29 -6.83 -0.04
C PRO A 68 0.62 -5.51 -0.41
N GLU A 69 0.85 -4.50 0.42
CA GLU A 69 0.23 -3.20 0.25
C GLU A 69 1.14 -2.11 0.81
N PHE A 70 1.38 -1.10 -0.03
CA PHE A 70 1.97 0.17 0.38
C PHE A 70 0.88 1.25 0.37
N GLU A 71 0.78 2.02 1.45
CA GLU A 71 -0.19 3.10 1.57
C GLU A 71 0.36 4.32 2.30
N ILE A 72 -0.23 5.47 1.99
CA ILE A 72 -0.09 6.73 2.74
C ILE A 72 -1.52 7.25 2.94
N GLU A 73 -1.91 7.48 4.19
CA GLU A 73 -3.25 7.97 4.54
C GLU A 73 -3.13 9.30 5.26
N LEU A 74 -3.86 10.30 4.78
CA LEU A 74 -3.92 11.65 5.34
C LEU A 74 -5.37 12.09 5.48
N ARG A 75 -5.59 13.19 6.19
CA ARG A 75 -6.86 13.91 6.11
C ARG A 75 -7.07 14.42 4.67
N LYS A 76 -8.34 14.54 4.29
CA LYS A 76 -8.76 14.87 2.92
C LYS A 76 -8.32 16.27 2.47
N ASP A 77 -8.17 17.21 3.41
CA ASP A 77 -7.65 18.57 3.17
C ASP A 77 -6.19 18.56 2.68
N ASP A 78 -5.41 17.53 3.00
CA ASP A 78 -4.05 17.32 2.49
C ASP A 78 -3.99 16.42 1.23
N GLN A 79 -5.10 16.11 0.56
CA GLN A 79 -5.09 15.20 -0.60
C GLN A 79 -4.10 15.63 -1.70
N GLU A 80 -3.89 16.93 -1.90
CA GLU A 80 -3.01 17.44 -2.97
C GLU A 80 -1.60 16.84 -2.89
N ILE A 81 -1.06 16.62 -1.68
CA ILE A 81 0.28 16.03 -1.54
C ILE A 81 0.32 14.57 -2.01
N LEU A 82 -0.77 13.81 -1.79
CA LEU A 82 -0.90 12.43 -2.24
C LEU A 82 -0.90 12.34 -3.77
N GLU A 83 -1.55 13.29 -4.43
CA GLU A 83 -1.55 13.38 -5.91
C GLU A 83 -0.16 13.67 -6.46
N ARG A 84 0.57 14.57 -5.80
CA ARG A 84 1.94 14.90 -6.19
C ARG A 84 2.92 13.75 -5.93
N ILE A 85 2.74 13.01 -4.83
CA ILE A 85 3.50 11.77 -4.56
C ILE A 85 3.21 10.73 -5.64
N LEU A 86 1.93 10.53 -5.99
CA LEU A 86 1.52 9.62 -7.06
C LEU A 86 2.21 9.94 -8.38
N ILE A 87 2.26 11.22 -8.78
CA ILE A 87 2.96 11.65 -10.01
C ILE A 87 4.49 11.45 -9.90
N THR A 88 5.06 11.67 -8.72
CA THR A 88 6.50 11.59 -8.49
C THR A 88 6.99 10.14 -8.56
N ILE A 89 6.26 9.20 -7.95
CA ILE A 89 6.53 7.76 -8.02
C ILE A 89 6.10 7.20 -9.39
N GLY A 90 5.05 7.76 -9.99
CA GLY A 90 4.54 7.40 -11.32
C GLY A 90 3.52 6.27 -11.32
N ILE A 91 3.08 5.79 -10.16
CA ILE A 91 2.10 4.71 -10.03
C ILE A 91 1.22 4.89 -8.78
N GLY A 92 0.14 4.13 -8.70
CA GLY A 92 -0.74 4.04 -7.54
C GLY A 92 -2.11 4.67 -7.79
N ARG A 93 -2.93 4.65 -6.75
CA ARG A 93 -4.33 5.13 -6.76
C ARG A 93 -4.65 5.87 -5.48
N ILE A 94 -5.56 6.84 -5.56
CA ILE A 94 -6.09 7.53 -4.39
C ILE A 94 -7.54 7.14 -4.16
N TYR A 95 -7.85 6.81 -2.91
CA TYR A 95 -9.16 6.40 -2.45
C TYR A 95 -9.68 7.35 -1.39
N ASP A 96 -10.98 7.60 -1.43
CA ASP A 96 -11.67 8.33 -0.37
C ASP A 96 -12.10 7.38 0.75
N CYS A 97 -11.75 7.78 1.97
CA CYS A 97 -12.04 7.08 3.22
C CYS A 97 -13.00 7.95 4.03
N GLN A 98 -14.26 7.52 4.09
CA GLN A 98 -15.31 8.17 4.89
C GLN A 98 -15.29 7.59 6.31
N TYR A 99 -15.09 8.47 7.28
CA TYR A 99 -15.10 8.17 8.72
C TYR A 99 -16.24 8.91 9.45
N ASP A 100 -17.29 9.28 8.71
CA ASP A 100 -18.50 9.93 9.19
C ASP A 100 -19.10 9.22 10.41
N ARG A 101 -19.14 7.89 10.41
CA ARG A 101 -19.61 7.05 11.52
C ARG A 101 -18.85 7.24 12.83
N TYR A 102 -17.64 7.81 12.80
CA TYR A 102 -16.81 8.07 13.98
C TYR A 102 -16.68 9.55 14.32
N GLY A 103 -17.37 10.43 13.58
CA GLY A 103 -17.27 11.89 13.75
C GLY A 103 -15.92 12.47 13.37
N TRP A 104 -15.11 11.75 12.58
CA TRP A 104 -13.81 12.21 12.13
C TRP A 104 -13.89 12.94 10.80
N TYR A 105 -12.94 13.83 10.55
CA TYR A 105 -12.76 14.42 9.22
C TYR A 105 -12.53 13.32 8.17
N PRO A 106 -12.99 13.52 6.92
CA PRO A 106 -12.72 12.56 5.85
C PRO A 106 -11.21 12.46 5.60
N HIS A 107 -10.79 11.28 5.15
CA HIS A 107 -9.39 10.97 4.83
C HIS A 107 -9.25 10.57 3.36
N SER A 108 -8.05 10.73 2.84
CA SER A 108 -7.62 10.23 1.54
C SER A 108 -6.45 9.29 1.69
N LYS A 109 -6.44 8.25 0.87
CA LYS A 109 -5.45 7.17 0.93
C LYS A 109 -4.82 6.93 -0.43
N TYR A 110 -3.53 7.23 -0.54
CA TYR A 110 -2.70 6.79 -1.65
C TYR A 110 -2.26 5.34 -1.44
N LYS A 111 -2.33 4.52 -2.49
CA LYS A 111 -2.16 3.06 -2.37
C LYS A 111 -1.53 2.42 -3.60
N ILE A 112 -0.65 1.44 -3.37
CA ILE A 112 -0.12 0.50 -4.37
C ILE A 112 -0.30 -0.94 -3.85
N THR A 113 -1.03 -1.77 -4.59
CA THR A 113 -1.33 -3.18 -4.22
C THR A 113 -0.83 -4.22 -5.20
N SER A 114 -0.60 -3.84 -6.46
CA SER A 114 -0.07 -4.76 -7.46
C SER A 114 1.38 -5.09 -7.12
N ILE A 115 1.68 -6.39 -6.98
CA ILE A 115 3.05 -6.85 -6.72
C ILE A 115 4.03 -6.44 -7.84
N TRP A 116 3.53 -6.31 -9.06
CA TRP A 116 4.30 -5.87 -10.22
C TRP A 116 4.55 -4.36 -10.16
N ASP A 117 3.54 -3.57 -9.82
CA ASP A 117 3.67 -2.12 -9.68
C ASP A 117 4.64 -1.77 -8.53
N LEU A 118 4.57 -2.51 -7.42
CA LEU A 118 5.52 -2.38 -6.30
C LEU A 118 6.95 -2.67 -6.77
N LYS A 119 7.15 -3.75 -7.52
CA LYS A 119 8.45 -4.18 -8.03
C LYS A 119 9.04 -3.21 -9.07
N GLU A 120 8.22 -2.71 -9.98
CA GLU A 120 8.67 -1.94 -11.15
C GLU A 120 8.79 -0.44 -10.88
N TYR A 121 8.03 0.09 -9.92
CA TYR A 121 7.98 1.54 -9.68
C TYR A 121 8.43 1.90 -8.26
N LEU A 122 7.79 1.34 -7.23
CA LEU A 122 8.07 1.74 -5.84
C LEU A 122 9.48 1.32 -5.42
N PHE A 123 9.90 0.09 -5.73
CA PHE A 123 11.20 -0.39 -5.28
C PHE A 123 12.36 0.35 -5.94
N PRO A 124 12.40 0.55 -7.27
CA PRO A 124 13.45 1.36 -7.89
C PRO A 124 13.50 2.80 -7.36
N PHE A 125 12.33 3.39 -7.06
CA PHE A 125 12.26 4.73 -6.46
C PHE A 125 12.94 4.77 -5.09
N LEU A 126 12.64 3.83 -4.20
CA LEU A 126 13.18 3.77 -2.84
C LEU A 126 14.61 3.22 -2.78
N ASP A 127 15.04 2.41 -3.76
CA ASP A 127 16.42 1.97 -3.90
C ASP A 127 17.33 3.13 -4.31
N LYS A 128 16.86 3.97 -5.23
CA LYS A 128 17.58 5.16 -5.69
C LYS A 128 17.59 6.27 -4.62
N ASN A 129 16.53 6.37 -3.82
CA ASN A 129 16.36 7.37 -2.78
C ASN A 129 16.08 6.67 -1.44
N PRO A 130 17.10 6.18 -0.72
CA PRO A 130 16.91 5.39 0.48
C PRO A 130 16.15 6.14 1.57
N LEU A 131 15.25 5.42 2.25
CA LEU A 131 14.61 5.88 3.49
C LEU A 131 15.68 6.05 4.58
N GLN A 132 15.51 7.05 5.44
CA GLN A 132 16.49 7.47 6.45
C GLN A 132 16.09 7.03 7.86
N ALA A 133 14.80 6.83 8.12
CA ALA A 133 14.31 6.45 9.44
C ALA A 133 14.20 4.92 9.62
N LYS A 134 13.65 4.49 10.77
CA LYS A 134 13.40 3.07 11.10
C LYS A 134 12.61 2.31 10.02
N LYS A 135 11.85 3.03 9.19
CA LYS A 135 11.03 2.48 8.11
C LYS A 135 11.86 1.89 6.97
N ALA A 136 13.14 2.26 6.85
CA ALA A 136 14.09 1.59 5.96
C ALA A 136 14.16 0.07 6.21
N LYS A 137 14.19 -0.36 7.49
CA LYS A 137 14.18 -1.79 7.84
C LYS A 137 12.85 -2.47 7.45
N SER A 138 11.72 -1.77 7.65
CA SER A 138 10.41 -2.25 7.23
C SER A 138 10.33 -2.41 5.71
N TYR A 139 10.87 -1.45 4.96
CA TYR A 139 10.94 -1.51 3.50
C TYR A 139 11.74 -2.73 3.02
N LEU A 140 12.90 -3.03 3.60
CA LEU A 140 13.72 -4.18 3.19
C LEU A 140 12.96 -5.51 3.36
N LEU A 141 12.31 -5.72 4.51
CA LEU A 141 11.50 -6.91 4.75
C LEU A 141 10.30 -6.99 3.80
N PHE A 142 9.62 -5.86 3.60
CA PHE A 142 8.49 -5.78 2.67
C PHE A 142 8.91 -6.11 1.23
N LYS A 143 10.04 -5.55 0.78
CA LYS A 143 10.63 -5.81 -0.54
C LYS A 143 10.96 -7.29 -0.71
N GLU A 144 11.62 -7.91 0.27
CA GLU A 144 11.95 -9.34 0.22
C GLU A 144 10.69 -10.20 0.06
N ILE A 145 9.65 -9.94 0.85
CA ILE A 145 8.39 -10.67 0.77
C ILE A 145 7.74 -10.52 -0.61
N VAL A 146 7.67 -9.29 -1.14
CA VAL A 146 7.07 -9.04 -2.46
C VAL A 146 7.84 -9.75 -3.57
N LEU A 147 9.17 -9.73 -3.54
CA LEU A 147 10.00 -10.45 -4.52
C LEU A 147 9.78 -11.96 -4.45
N MET A 148 9.67 -12.54 -3.25
CA MET A 148 9.31 -13.95 -3.08
C MET A 148 7.91 -14.27 -3.65
N VAL A 149 6.97 -13.34 -3.56
CA VAL A 149 5.64 -13.50 -4.15
C VAL A 149 5.72 -13.45 -5.68
N CYS A 150 6.44 -12.48 -6.26
CA CYS A 150 6.69 -12.39 -7.70
C CYS A 150 7.35 -13.66 -8.27
N GLU A 151 8.29 -14.24 -7.54
CA GLU A 151 8.98 -15.49 -7.89
C GLU A 151 8.14 -16.75 -7.63
N LYS A 152 6.88 -16.60 -7.21
CA LYS A 152 5.96 -17.70 -6.87
C LYS A 152 6.44 -18.63 -5.75
N LYS A 153 7.44 -18.22 -4.94
CA LYS A 153 7.95 -19.01 -3.81
C LYS A 153 6.89 -19.29 -2.74
N HIS A 154 5.94 -18.36 -2.57
CA HIS A 154 4.79 -18.48 -1.66
C HIS A 154 3.85 -19.67 -1.96
N LEU A 155 3.97 -20.30 -3.14
CA LEU A 155 3.18 -21.49 -3.48
C LEU A 155 3.68 -22.74 -2.74
N ARG A 156 4.96 -22.79 -2.38
CA ARG A 156 5.58 -23.89 -1.63
C ARG A 156 5.52 -23.64 -0.12
N ASP A 157 5.54 -24.69 0.69
CA ASP A 157 5.44 -24.60 2.15
C ASP A 157 6.62 -23.86 2.77
N ASP A 158 7.84 -24.17 2.33
CA ASP A 158 9.07 -23.52 2.76
C ASP A 158 9.05 -22.00 2.49
N GLY A 159 8.67 -21.61 1.27
CA GLY A 159 8.54 -20.23 0.88
C GLY A 159 7.43 -19.49 1.62
N PHE A 160 6.27 -20.13 1.83
CA PHE A 160 5.17 -19.56 2.59
C PHE A 160 5.54 -19.36 4.07
N ASN A 161 6.13 -20.37 4.71
CA ASN A 161 6.57 -20.29 6.11
C ASN A 161 7.63 -19.21 6.31
N LYS A 162 8.54 -19.05 5.35
CA LYS A 162 9.51 -17.93 5.36
C LYS A 162 8.80 -16.57 5.25
N ILE A 163 7.80 -16.42 4.38
CA ILE A 163 7.00 -15.19 4.28
C ILE A 163 6.29 -14.87 5.59
N VAL A 164 5.71 -15.87 6.25
CA VAL A 164 5.05 -15.69 7.56
C VAL A 164 6.06 -15.15 8.58
N LYS A 165 7.25 -15.74 8.69
CA LYS A 165 8.30 -15.27 9.61
C LYS A 165 8.76 -13.83 9.29
N LEU A 166 8.98 -13.51 8.02
CA LEU A 166 9.36 -12.15 7.60
C LEU A 166 8.26 -11.14 7.90
N ARG A 167 6.99 -11.51 7.69
CA ARG A 167 5.83 -10.68 8.02
C ARG A 167 5.78 -10.39 9.51
N GLU A 168 6.06 -11.37 10.37
CA GLU A 168 6.10 -11.15 11.81
C GLU A 168 7.23 -10.18 12.21
N GLY A 169 8.40 -10.31 11.59
CA GLY A 169 9.47 -9.32 11.72
C GLY A 169 9.03 -7.91 11.30
N LEU A 170 8.30 -7.78 10.19
CA LEU A 170 7.76 -6.50 9.73
C LEU A 170 6.77 -5.90 10.74
N ARG A 171 5.88 -6.72 11.31
CA ARG A 171 4.88 -6.28 12.31
C ARG A 171 5.53 -5.84 13.62
N ALA A 172 6.61 -6.50 14.03
CA ALA A 172 7.38 -6.14 15.22
C ALA A 172 8.07 -4.76 15.10
N LEU A 173 8.26 -4.24 13.88
CA LEU A 173 8.76 -2.87 13.65
C LEU A 173 7.64 -1.80 13.64
N GLY A 174 6.38 -2.23 13.59
CA GLY A 174 5.22 -1.36 13.49
C GLY A 174 4.82 -0.70 14.82
N LYS A 175 3.94 0.30 14.75
CA LYS A 175 3.43 1.04 15.92
C LYS A 175 2.79 0.12 16.99
N LYS A 176 2.18 -0.99 16.56
CA LYS A 176 1.47 -1.96 17.42
C LYS A 176 2.30 -3.17 17.85
N ALA A 177 3.64 -3.11 17.75
CA ALA A 177 4.52 -4.23 18.07
C ALA A 177 4.28 -4.83 19.47
N LYS A 178 4.09 -3.99 20.49
CA LYS A 178 3.87 -4.42 21.88
C LYS A 178 2.54 -5.15 22.11
N THR A 179 1.54 -4.93 21.25
CA THR A 179 0.24 -5.59 21.35
C THR A 179 0.22 -6.94 20.65
N TYR A 180 1.23 -7.19 19.80
CA TYR A 180 1.33 -8.44 19.05
C TYR A 180 2.07 -9.50 19.88
N HIS A 181 1.45 -9.95 20.96
CA HIS A 181 1.81 -11.23 21.58
C HIS A 181 1.28 -12.32 20.65
N GLY A 182 2.18 -12.97 19.93
CA GLY A 182 1.86 -13.94 18.89
C GLY A 182 0.84 -14.96 19.35
N THR A 183 -0.43 -14.74 18.99
CA THR A 183 -1.33 -15.86 18.77
C THR A 183 -0.82 -16.50 17.49
N VAL A 184 -0.05 -17.58 17.66
CA VAL A 184 0.22 -18.55 16.61
C VAL A 184 -1.16 -19.03 16.13
N SER A 185 -1.68 -18.34 15.14
CA SER A 185 -3.09 -18.35 14.76
C SER A 185 -3.31 -19.45 13.75
N GLU A 186 -3.73 -20.64 14.19
CA GLU A 186 -4.34 -21.70 13.37
C GLU A 186 -3.58 -22.21 12.12
N PHE A 187 -2.46 -21.61 11.71
CA PHE A 187 -1.69 -22.00 10.52
C PHE A 187 -0.96 -23.33 10.72
N ASP A 188 -0.57 -23.66 11.96
CA ASP A 188 0.11 -24.92 12.30
C ASP A 188 -0.85 -26.11 12.44
N LYS A 189 -2.17 -25.88 12.60
CA LYS A 189 -3.17 -26.94 12.83
C LYS A 189 -3.61 -27.70 11.56
N LYS A 190 -2.95 -27.51 10.43
CA LYS A 190 -3.26 -28.19 9.16
C LYS A 190 -2.05 -28.90 8.51
N ILE A 191 -0.97 -29.07 9.27
CA ILE A 191 0.25 -29.78 8.83
C ILE A 191 0.37 -31.18 9.49
N GLU A 192 -0.60 -31.60 10.30
CA GLU A 192 -0.74 -33.00 10.76
C GLU A 192 -1.78 -33.76 9.93
#